data_AF-A0A7C6V4Q3-F1
#
_entry.id   AF-A0A7C6V4Q3-F1
#
_cell.length_a   1.000
_cell.length_b   1.000
_cell.length_c   1.000
_cell.angle_alpha   90.00
_cell.angle_beta   90.00
_cell.angle_gamma   90.00
#
_symmetry.space_group_name_H-M   'P 1'
#
loop_
_entity.id
_entity.type
_entity.pdbx_description
1 polymer ?
#
loop_
_entity_poly.entity_id
_entity_poly.type
_entity_poly.pdbx_seq_one_letter_code
_entity_poly.pdbx_strand_id
1 'polypeptide(L)' 'MKPVYRVYEAQVLGEDTVSLVAVSALREISLREEIAQGKLLMKLGRLVAEVDSRNEARAMADCEL' A
#
# COMPACT_ATOMS: atom_id res chain seq x y z
N MET A 1 -5.25 -12.77 16.81
CA MET A 1 -5.25 -11.39 16.24
C MET A 1 -5.99 -11.45 14.91
N LYS A 2 -6.99 -10.59 14.66
CA LYS A 2 -7.63 -10.55 13.34
C LYS A 2 -6.65 -9.95 12.33
N PRO A 3 -6.60 -10.45 11.08
CA PRO A 3 -5.75 -9.86 10.05
C PRO A 3 -6.24 -8.44 9.73
N VAL A 4 -5.31 -7.52 9.57
CA VAL A 4 -5.58 -6.12 9.19
C VAL A 4 -4.87 -5.85 7.87
N TYR A 5 -5.58 -5.19 6.97
CA TYR A 5 -5.10 -4.76 5.67
C TYR A 5 -5.26 -3.26 5.54
N ARG A 6 -4.28 -2.60 4.94
CA ARG A 6 -4.23 -1.16 4.76
C ARG A 6 -4.09 -0.84 3.28
N VAL A 7 -4.80 0.19 2.84
CA VAL A 7 -4.73 0.71 1.49
C VAL A 7 -4.04 2.05 1.56
N TYR A 8 -2.93 2.19 0.85
CA TYR A 8 -2.15 3.42 0.77
C TYR A 8 -2.22 4.01 -0.63
N GLU A 9 -2.17 5.33 -0.74
CA GLU A 9 -1.66 5.97 -1.94
C GLU A 9 -0.20 5.57 -2.13
N ALA A 10 0.19 5.31 -3.37
CA ALA A 10 1.54 4.97 -3.75
C ALA A 10 1.91 5.65 -5.05
N GLN A 11 3.19 5.98 -5.21
CA GLN A 11 3.70 6.54 -6.46
C GLN A 11 5.07 5.93 -6.74
N VAL A 12 5.26 5.43 -7.95
CA VAL A 12 6.56 4.95 -8.44
C VAL A 12 7.46 6.17 -8.67
N LEU A 13 8.71 6.09 -8.24
CA LEU A 13 9.67 7.18 -8.43
C LEU A 13 10.01 7.30 -9.92
N GLY A 14 9.76 8.49 -10.49
CA GLY A 14 9.94 8.74 -11.92
C GLY A 14 8.65 8.63 -12.74
N GLU A 15 7.54 8.24 -12.13
CA GLU A 15 6.21 8.29 -12.73
C GLU A 15 5.36 9.36 -12.00
N ASP A 16 4.49 10.05 -12.74
CA ASP A 16 3.58 11.05 -12.16
C ASP A 16 2.29 10.43 -11.61
N THR A 17 2.03 9.16 -11.94
CA THR A 17 0.80 8.47 -11.58
C THR A 17 0.80 8.05 -10.10
N VAL A 18 -0.28 8.37 -9.40
CA VAL A 18 -0.57 7.86 -8.05
C VAL A 18 -1.54 6.69 -8.19
N SER A 19 -1.22 5.57 -7.56
CA SER A 19 -2.07 4.38 -7.49
C SER A 19 -2.40 4.01 -6.05
N LEU A 20 -3.35 3.09 -5.86
CA LEU A 20 -3.66 2.52 -4.56
C LEU A 20 -2.98 1.16 -4.42
N VAL A 21 -2.40 0.90 -3.24
CA VAL A 21 -1.78 -0.39 -2.92
C VAL A 21 -2.32 -0.95 -1.62
N ALA A 22 -2.77 -2.21 -1.67
CA ALA A 22 -3.20 -2.97 -0.50
C ALA A 22 -2.02 -3.73 0.11
N VAL A 23 -1.79 -3.56 1.41
CA VAL A 23 -0.73 -4.25 2.16
C VAL A 23 -1.30 -4.80 3.46
N SER A 24 -0.87 -6.00 3.87
CA SER A 24 -1.21 -6.47 5.22
C SER A 24 -0.42 -5.68 6.28
N ALA A 25 -0.99 -5.47 7.46
CA ALA A 25 -0.30 -4.79 8.56
C ALA A 25 1.02 -5.49 8.93
N LEU A 26 1.11 -6.80 8.72
CA LEU A 26 2.34 -7.58 8.92
C LEU A 26 3.41 -7.27 7.86
N ARG A 27 3.02 -7.11 6.57
CA ARG A 27 3.95 -6.82 5.48
C ARG A 27 4.33 -5.35 5.41
N GLU A 28 3.54 -4.46 6.00
CA GLU A 28 3.77 -3.02 5.95
C GLU A 28 5.16 -2.63 6.46
N ILE A 29 5.60 -3.21 7.58
CA ILE A 29 6.89 -2.88 8.20
C ILE A 29 8.04 -3.15 7.22
N SER A 30 8.10 -4.36 6.68
CA SER A 30 9.14 -4.73 5.71
C SER A 30 9.00 -3.97 4.39
N LEU A 31 7.78 -3.55 4.00
CA LEU A 31 7.58 -2.77 2.78
C LEU A 31 8.21 -1.37 2.94
N ARG A 32 8.00 -0.75 4.11
CA ARG A 32 8.61 0.54 4.44
C ARG A 32 10.13 0.45 4.50
N GLU A 33 10.68 -0.63 5.05
CA GLU A 33 12.13 -0.87 5.08
C GLU A 33 12.72 -1.04 3.66
N GLU A 34 12.05 -1.78 2.78
CA GLU A 34 12.48 -1.95 1.39
C GLU A 34 12.48 -0.62 0.62
N ILE A 35 11.47 0.22 0.84
CA ILE A 35 11.41 1.59 0.28
C ILE A 35 12.55 2.45 0.82
N ALA A 36 12.75 2.45 2.15
CA ALA A 36 13.80 3.25 2.79
C ALA A 36 15.22 2.83 2.35
N GLN A 37 15.42 1.55 2.04
CA GLN A 37 16.67 1.00 1.51
C GLN A 37 16.83 1.22 -0.01
N GLY A 38 15.84 1.81 -0.68
CA GLY A 38 15.85 2.00 -2.14
C GLY A 38 15.71 0.70 -2.94
N LYS A 39 15.29 -0.40 -2.30
CA LYS A 39 15.01 -1.68 -2.97
C LYS A 39 13.72 -1.64 -3.78
N LEU A 40 12.79 -0.79 -3.36
CA LEU A 40 11.57 -0.46 -4.10
C LEU A 40 11.60 1.03 -4.42
N LEU A 41 11.60 1.36 -5.71
CA LEU A 41 11.58 2.73 -6.22
C LEU A 41 10.14 3.27 -6.20
N MET A 42 9.56 3.36 -5.02
CA MET A 42 8.23 3.92 -4.81
C MET A 42 8.18 4.71 -3.52
N LYS A 43 7.14 5.53 -3.35
CA LYS A 43 6.78 6.15 -2.08
C LYS A 43 5.38 5.69 -1.66
N LEU A 44 5.21 5.43 -0.36
CA LEU A 44 3.89 5.30 0.25
C LEU A 44 3.45 6.69 0.73
N GLY A 45 2.29 7.12 0.25
CA GLY A 45 1.62 8.34 0.64
C GLY A 45 0.64 8.13 1.79
N ARG A 46 -0.53 8.75 1.67
CA ARG A 46 -1.58 8.72 2.69
C ARG A 46 -2.17 7.32 2.86
N LEU A 47 -2.49 6.95 4.11
CA LEU A 47 -3.36 5.81 4.40
C LEU A 47 -4.80 6.17 4.01
N VAL A 48 -5.36 5.44 3.05
CA VAL A 48 -6.72 5.65 2.52
C VAL A 48 -7.75 4.85 3.31
N ALA A 49 -7.42 3.61 3.69
CA ALA A 49 -8.33 2.75 4.44
C ALA A 49 -7.60 1.69 5.26
N GLU A 50 -8.25 1.23 6.33
CA GLU A 50 -7.88 0.05 7.10
C GLU A 50 -9.10 -0.88 7.17
N VAL A 51 -8.94 -2.14 6.77
CA VAL A 51 -10.02 -3.14 6.69
C VAL A 51 -9.54 -4.49 7.23
N ASP A 52 -10.46 -5.35 7.66
CA ASP A 52 -10.15 -6.69 8.17
C ASP A 52 -10.29 -7.80 7.12
N SER A 53 -10.66 -7.42 5.89
CA SER A 53 -10.80 -8.32 4.73
C SER A 53 -9.78 -8.04 3.64
N ARG A 54 -9.02 -9.06 3.25
CA ARG A 54 -8.09 -8.98 2.11
C ARG A 54 -8.80 -8.63 0.80
N ASN A 55 -10.00 -9.18 0.60
CA ASN A 55 -10.73 -9.01 -0.64
C ASN A 55 -11.27 -7.58 -0.75
N GLU A 56 -11.69 -6.99 0.36
CA GLU A 56 -12.12 -5.59 0.41
C GLU A 56 -10.93 -4.65 0.12
N ALA A 57 -9.78 -4.87 0.76
CA ALA A 57 -8.58 -4.09 0.50
C ALA A 57 -8.15 -4.14 -0.99
N ARG A 58 -8.25 -5.32 -1.62
CA ARG A 58 -7.97 -5.50 -3.04
C ARG A 58 -8.96 -4.76 -3.92
N ALA A 59 -10.25 -4.90 -3.66
CA ALA A 59 -11.29 -4.21 -4.41
C ALA A 59 -11.10 -2.68 -4.35
N MET A 60 -10.67 -2.14 -3.20
CA MET A 60 -10.35 -0.72 -3.07
C MET A 60 -9.09 -0.32 -3.84
N ALA A 61 -8.06 -1.18 -3.89
CA ALA A 61 -6.82 -0.89 -4.60
C ALA A 61 -6.93 -1.05 -6.12
N ASP A 62 -7.84 -1.91 -6.59
CA ASP A 62 -8.12 -2.13 -8.02
C ASP A 62 -8.99 -1.00 -8.63
N CYS A 63 -9.54 -0.10 -7.81
CA CYS A 63 -10.22 1.10 -8.30
C CYS A 63 -9.17 2.13 -8.75
N GLU A 64 -9.19 2.51 -10.03
CA GLU A 64 -8.44 3.65 -10.53
C GLU A 64 -8.90 4.93 -9.79
N LEU A 65 -7.93 5.75 -9.34
CA LEU A 65 -8.16 7.08 -8.75
C LEU A 65 -8.17 8.16 -9.82
#